data_AF-A0A836X6R8-F1
#
_entry.id   AF-A0A836X6R8-F1
#
_cell.length_a   1.000
_cell.length_b   1.000
_cell.length_c   1.000
_cell.angle_alpha   90.00
_cell.angle_beta   90.00
_cell.angle_gamma   90.00
#
_symmetry.space_group_name_H-M   'P 1'
#
loop_
_entity.id
_entity.type
_entity.pdbx_description
1 polymer ?
#
loop_
_entity_poly.entity_id
_entity_poly.type
_entity_poly.pdbx_seq_one_letter_code
_entity_poly.pdbx_strand_id
1 'polypeptide(L)' 'MLRQEHERIICLLTASIERGRALGEFRTDLPAEQLAKSLHVFGAGMLATAKAIDQKKADSGGLAEFALGLLS' A
#
# COMPACT_ATOMS: atom_id res chain seq x y z
N MET A 1 14.64 -3.48 8.57
CA MET A 1 14.49 -2.17 7.89
C MET A 1 13.15 -2.05 7.19
N LEU A 2 12.83 -2.96 6.24
CA LEU A 2 11.55 -2.95 5.50
C LEU A 2 10.29 -2.92 6.38
N ARG A 3 10.22 -3.78 7.41
CA ARG A 3 9.11 -3.82 8.37
C ARG A 3 8.86 -2.49 9.10
N GLN A 4 9.94 -1.81 9.49
CA GLN A 4 9.86 -0.54 10.23
C GLN A 4 9.37 0.60 9.32
N GLU A 5 9.77 0.59 8.05
CA GLU A 5 9.26 1.52 7.04
C GLU A 5 7.80 1.23 6.68
N HIS A 6 7.40 -0.05 6.60
CA HIS A 6 6.00 -0.44 6.43
C HIS A 6 5.13 0.11 7.58
N GLU A 7 5.53 -0.10 8.83
CA GLU A 7 4.81 0.41 10.00
C GLU A 7 4.68 1.94 9.97
N ARG A 8 5.74 2.67 9.58
CA ARG A 8 5.69 4.14 9.43
C ARG A 8 4.71 4.58 8.35
N ILE A 9 4.68 3.91 7.20
CA ILE A 9 3.75 4.22 6.11
C ILE A 9 2.31 3.98 6.55
N ILE A 10 2.04 2.85 7.22
CA ILE A 10 0.71 2.55 7.74
C ILE A 10 0.26 3.60 8.76
N CYS A 11 1.14 4.02 9.68
CA CYS A 11 0.84 5.09 10.63
C CYS A 11 0.48 6.41 9.94
N LEU A 12 1.26 6.82 8.93
CA LEU A 12 1.01 8.06 8.17
C LEU A 12 -0.31 8.01 7.37
N LEU A 13 -0.60 6.88 6.74
CA LEU A 13 -1.85 6.66 6.01
C LEU A 13 -3.04 6.67 6.98
N THR A 14 -2.93 5.99 8.12
CA THR A 14 -3.98 5.96 9.15
C THR A 14 -4.31 7.36 9.65
N ALA A 15 -3.30 8.17 10.00
CA ALA A 15 -3.51 9.54 10.44
C ALA A 15 -4.16 10.43 9.36
N SER A 16 -3.84 10.20 8.09
CA SER A 16 -4.43 10.93 6.97
C SER A 16 -5.89 10.54 6.73
N ILE A 17 -6.21 9.25 6.86
CA ILE A 17 -7.58 8.75 6.79
C ILE A 17 -8.42 9.34 7.92
N GLU A 18 -7.91 9.34 9.16
CA GLU A 18 -8.63 9.94 10.30
C GLU A 18 -8.89 11.45 10.11
N ARG A 19 -7.94 12.20 9.55
CA ARG A 19 -8.16 13.60 9.20
C ARG A 19 -9.26 13.77 8.16
N GLY A 20 -9.25 13.01 7.07
CA GLY A 20 -10.30 13.11 6.05
C GLY A 20 -11.66 12.63 6.57
N ARG A 21 -11.70 11.69 7.52
CA ARG A 21 -12.95 11.32 8.22
C ARG A 21 -13.52 12.47 9.04
N ALA A 22 -12.67 13.19 9.77
CA ALA A 22 -13.10 14.37 10.52
C ALA A 22 -13.67 15.47 9.61
N LEU A 23 -13.25 15.50 8.34
CA LEU A 23 -13.78 16.39 7.30
C LEU A 23 -14.98 15.82 6.54
N GLY A 24 -15.40 14.57 6.81
CA GLY A 24 -16.50 13.90 6.11
C GLY A 24 -16.15 13.39 4.70
N GLU A 25 -14.86 13.34 4.35
CA GLU A 25 -14.38 12.99 3.00
C GLU A 25 -14.17 11.47 2.82
N PHE A 26 -13.96 10.73 3.92
CA PHE A 26 -13.69 9.29 3.87
C PHE A 26 -14.77 8.47 4.56
N ARG A 27 -14.95 7.24 4.03
CA ARG A 27 -15.78 6.20 4.63
C ARG A 27 -15.32 5.84 6.05
N THR A 28 -16.28 5.57 6.92
CA THR A 28 -16.08 5.30 8.36
C THR A 28 -16.47 3.89 8.77
N ASP A 29 -16.94 3.08 7.84
CA ASP A 29 -17.41 1.70 8.04
C ASP A 29 -16.29 0.67 8.21
N LEU A 30 -15.03 1.08 8.10
CA LEU A 30 -13.85 0.25 8.38
C LEU A 30 -12.93 0.96 9.38
N PRO A 31 -12.13 0.24 10.18
CA PRO A 31 -11.04 0.85 10.94
C PRO A 31 -10.03 1.56 10.01
N ALA A 32 -9.53 2.74 10.38
CA ALA A 32 -8.62 3.51 9.53
C ALA A 32 -7.32 2.76 9.24
N GLU A 33 -6.80 2.01 10.22
CA GLU A 33 -5.62 1.17 10.05
C GLU A 33 -5.84 0.06 9.02
N GLN A 34 -7.02 -0.56 9.02
CA GLN A 34 -7.37 -1.60 8.05
C GLN A 34 -7.44 -1.02 6.62
N LEU A 35 -8.06 0.15 6.48
CA LEU A 35 -8.11 0.86 5.20
C LEU A 35 -6.70 1.30 4.74
N ALA A 36 -5.86 1.78 5.66
CA ALA A 36 -4.47 2.14 5.37
C ALA A 36 -3.68 0.94 4.83
N LYS A 37 -3.80 -0.23 5.46
CA LYS A 37 -3.16 -1.47 5.00
C LYS A 37 -3.64 -1.82 3.60
N SER A 38 -4.95 -1.85 3.34
CA SER A 38 -5.51 -2.15 2.02
C SER A 38 -5.01 -1.19 0.93
N LEU A 39 -4.95 0.11 1.21
CA LEU A 39 -4.44 1.11 0.27
C LEU A 39 -2.94 0.93 0.00
N HIS A 40 -2.17 0.59 1.04
CA HIS A 40 -0.74 0.32 0.90
C HIS A 40 -0.48 -0.90 -0.01
N VAL A 41 -1.20 -2.01 0.21
CA VAL A 41 -1.15 -3.20 -0.65
C VAL A 41 -1.52 -2.84 -2.09
N PHE A 42 -2.61 -2.11 -2.28
CA PHE A 42 -3.08 -1.73 -3.60
C PHE A 42 -2.05 -0.87 -4.34
N GLY A 43 -1.48 0.14 -3.67
CA GLY A 43 -0.43 0.99 -4.24
C GLY A 43 0.83 0.21 -4.61
N ALA A 44 1.25 -0.73 -3.75
CA ALA A 44 2.34 -1.67 -4.02
C ALA A 44 2.09 -2.51 -5.28
N GLY A 45 0.88 -3.09 -5.39
CA GLY A 45 0.47 -3.88 -6.56
C GLY A 45 0.40 -3.06 -7.85
N MET A 46 -0.11 -1.83 -7.78
CA MET A 46 -0.14 -0.90 -8.91
C MET A 46 1.27 -0.55 -9.39
N LEU A 47 2.20 -0.28 -8.46
CA LEU A 47 3.60 0.00 -8.80
C LEU A 47 4.29 -1.20 -9.45
N ALA A 48 4.06 -2.41 -8.91
CA ALA A 48 4.58 -3.64 -9.51
C ALA A 48 4.01 -3.87 -10.92
N THR A 49 2.71 -3.65 -11.09
CA THR A 49 2.01 -3.78 -12.37
C THR A 49 2.50 -2.77 -13.40
N ALA A 50 2.66 -1.50 -13.01
CA ALA A 50 3.21 -0.46 -13.87
C ALA A 50 4.62 -0.81 -14.33
N LYS A 51 5.49 -1.28 -13.43
CA LYS A 51 6.84 -1.74 -13.77
C LYS A 51 6.85 -2.96 -14.70
N ALA A 52 5.91 -3.88 -14.54
CA ALA A 52 5.77 -5.05 -15.40
C ALA A 52 5.29 -4.67 -16.81
N ILE A 53 4.36 -3.71 -16.93
CA ILE A 53 3.86 -3.19 -18.21
C ILE A 53 4.94 -2.38 -18.94
N ASP A 54 5.79 -1.66 -18.20
CA ASP A 54 6.80 -0.76 -18.74
C ASP A 54 8.01 -1.46 -19.40
N GLN A 55 8.19 -2.80 -19.29
CA GLN A 55 9.40 -3.44 -19.82
C GLN A 55 9.23 -4.72 -20.65
N LYS A 56 9.66 -4.59 -21.91
CA LYS A 56 10.20 -5.61 -22.83
C LYS A 56 11.32 -6.52 -22.26
N LYS A 57 11.66 -6.49 -20.97
CA LYS A 57 12.71 -7.31 -20.34
C LYS A 57 12.58 -7.37 -18.81
N ALA A 58 11.57 -8.02 -18.24
CA ALA A 58 11.56 -8.24 -16.80
C ALA A 58 11.21 -9.68 -16.43
N ASP A 59 12.06 -10.26 -15.58
CA ASP A 59 11.84 -11.51 -14.86
C ASP A 59 10.60 -11.36 -13.96
N SER A 60 9.51 -11.98 -14.39
CA SER A 60 8.19 -11.93 -13.77
C SER A 60 8.11 -12.64 -12.43
N GLY A 61 9.08 -13.52 -12.10
CA GLY A 61 9.15 -14.20 -10.80
C GLY A 61 9.50 -13.26 -9.64
N GLY A 62 10.48 -12.37 -9.82
CA GLY A 62 10.95 -11.46 -8.76
C GLY A 62 10.01 -10.29 -8.42
N LEU A 63 9.18 -9.86 -9.38
CA LEU A 63 8.23 -8.76 -9.18
C LEU A 63 7.02 -9.16 -8.31
N ALA A 64 6.62 -10.43 -8.38
CA ALA A 64 5.56 -10.98 -7.54
C ALA A 64 6.03 -11.22 -6.09
N GLU A 65 7.27 -11.69 -5.89
CA GLU A 65 7.88 -11.76 -4.55
C GLU A 65 8.14 -10.38 -3.94
N PHE A 66 8.48 -9.37 -4.74
CA PHE A 66 8.55 -7.97 -4.30
C PHE A 66 7.19 -7.44 -3.82
N ALA A 67 6.10 -7.75 -4.54
CA ALA A 67 4.75 -7.34 -4.16
C ALA A 67 4.24 -8.07 -2.90
N LEU A 68 4.57 -9.35 -2.74
CA LEU A 68 4.21 -10.15 -1.56
C LEU A 68 5.09 -9.84 -0.34
N GLY A 69 6.34 -9.44 -0.54
CA GLY A 69 7.20 -8.87 0.50
C GLY A 69 6.74 -7.50 1.02
N LEU A 70 5.84 -6.81 0.30
CA LEU A 70 5.19 -5.58 0.77
C LEU A 70 4.04 -5.87 1.76
N LEU A 71 3.78 -7.15 2.07
CA LEU A 71 2.67 -7.63 2.92
C LEU A 71 3.12 -8.37 4.19
N SER A 72 4.43 -8.53 4.40
CA SER A 72 5.03 -9.28 5.53
C SER A 72 5.91 -8.38 6.40
#